data_AF-R7AEC5-F1
#
_entry.id   AF-R7AEC5-F1
#
_cell.length_a   1.000
_cell.length_b   1.000
_cell.length_c   1.000
_cell.angle_alpha   90.00
_cell.angle_beta   90.00
_cell.angle_gamma   90.00
#
_symmetry.space_group_name_H-M   'P 1'
#
loop_
_entity.id
_entity.type
_entity.pdbx_description
1 polymer ?
#
loop_
_entity_poly.entity_id
_entity_poly.type
_entity_poly.pdbx_seq_one_letter_code
_entity_poly.pdbx_strand_id
1 'polypeptide(L)'
;MSQQDSFAQIEQHREAIDAIDKQLVSLLNERAGHSLDIRALKPEAKMGLFDPKREEEIFTKVCSYNEGPLYNENLREIYTAILKVMKEVPNRD
;
A
#
# COMPACT_ATOMS: atom_id res chain seq x y z
N MET A 1 9.97 30.68 19.03
CA MET A 1 9.30 30.59 17.72
C MET A 1 8.10 31.50 17.74
N SER A 2 7.95 32.33 16.71
CA SER A 2 6.73 33.11 16.51
C SER A 2 5.63 32.22 15.91
N GLN A 3 4.38 32.67 16.00
CA GLN A 3 3.25 31.97 15.37
C GLN A 3 3.43 31.83 13.85
N GLN A 4 4.05 32.84 13.22
CA GLN A 4 4.33 32.86 11.78
C GLN A 4 5.40 31.82 11.40
N ASP A 5 6.41 31.60 12.25
CA ASP A 5 7.43 30.57 12.03
C ASP A 5 6.82 29.16 12.10
N SER A 6 5.94 28.92 13.09
CA SER A 6 5.26 27.62 13.22
C SER A 6 4.36 27.34 12.02
N PHE A 7 3.65 28.36 11.50
CA PHE A 7 2.83 28.22 10.29
C PHE A 7 3.68 27.83 9.08
N ALA A 8 4.81 28.52 8.86
CA ALA A 8 5.71 28.20 7.75
C ALA A 8 6.26 26.77 7.83
N GLN A 9 6.62 26.29 9.02
CA GLN A 9 7.07 24.89 9.21
C GLN A 9 5.97 23.87 8.92
N ILE A 10 4.72 24.16 9.29
CA ILE A 10 3.58 23.29 8.98
C ILE A 10 3.40 23.16 7.47
N GLU A 11 3.48 24.26 6.73
CA GLU A 11 3.35 24.23 5.26
C GLU A 11 4.49 23.43 4.61
N GLN A 12 5.72 23.56 5.09
CA GLN A 12 6.84 22.73 4.62
C GLN A 12 6.61 21.23 4.84
N HIS A 13 6.03 20.85 5.99
CA HIS A 13 5.67 19.45 6.25
C HIS A 13 4.54 18.97 5.34
N ARG A 14 3.55 19.81 5.02
CA ARG A 14 2.47 19.47 4.09
C ARG A 14 3.00 19.23 2.69
N GLU A 15 3.87 20.10 2.18
CA GLU A 15 4.51 19.90 0.87
C GLU A 15 5.33 18.60 0.82
N ALA A 16 6.02 18.25 1.90
CA ALA A 16 6.73 16.99 2.01
C ALA A 16 5.80 15.78 2.02
N ILE A 17 4.65 15.86 2.71
CA ILE A 17 3.61 14.82 2.70
C ILE A 17 3.03 14.66 1.29
N ASP A 18 2.68 15.74 0.59
CA ASP A 18 2.14 15.68 -0.76
C ASP A 18 3.11 14.99 -1.74
N ALA A 19 4.42 15.25 -1.59
CA ALA A 19 5.44 14.59 -2.39
C ALA A 19 5.54 13.07 -2.11
N ILE A 20 5.37 12.65 -0.85
CA ILE A 20 5.30 11.24 -0.46
C ILE A 20 4.02 10.60 -1.00
N ASP A 21 2.88 11.25 -0.86
CA ASP A 21 1.59 10.75 -1.33
C ASP A 21 1.59 10.49 -2.84
N LYS A 22 2.23 11.38 -3.61
CA LYS A 22 2.43 11.17 -5.04
C LYS A 22 3.23 9.88 -5.34
N GLN A 23 4.26 9.59 -4.54
CA GLN A 23 5.04 8.35 -4.68
C GLN A 23 4.21 7.13 -4.27
N LEU A 24 3.45 7.22 -3.18
CA LEU A 24 2.55 6.15 -2.73
C LEU A 24 1.52 5.80 -3.81
N VAL A 25 0.89 6.79 -4.45
CA VAL A 25 -0.05 6.54 -5.56
C VAL A 25 0.62 5.83 -6.73
N SER A 26 1.85 6.23 -7.10
CA SER A 26 2.61 5.55 -8.15
C SER A 26 2.87 4.08 -7.80
N LEU A 27 3.38 3.82 -6.60
CA LEU A 27 3.71 2.46 -6.11
C LEU A 27 2.47 1.59 -5.97
N LEU A 28 1.34 2.15 -5.54
CA LEU A 28 0.07 1.44 -5.44
C LEU A 28 -0.44 1.01 -6.83
N ASN A 29 -0.33 1.89 -7.84
CA ASN A 29 -0.71 1.55 -9.21
C ASN A 29 0.20 0.49 -9.82
N GLU A 30 1.51 0.55 -9.57
CA GLU A 30 2.46 -0.49 -10.00
C GLU A 30 2.12 -1.84 -9.35
N ARG A 31 1.90 -1.85 -8.03
CA ARG A 31 1.45 -3.03 -7.29
C ARG A 31 0.13 -3.59 -7.82
N ALA A 32 -0.81 -2.72 -8.19
CA ALA A 32 -2.08 -3.13 -8.78
C ALA A 32 -1.88 -3.84 -10.14
N GLY A 33 -0.97 -3.33 -10.97
CA GLY A 33 -0.57 -3.97 -12.22
C GLY A 33 -0.11 -5.41 -12.01
N HIS A 34 0.85 -5.62 -11.09
CA HIS A 34 1.31 -6.97 -10.74
C HIS A 34 0.19 -7.86 -10.18
N SER A 35 -0.74 -7.30 -9.40
CA SER A 35 -1.89 -8.05 -8.89
C SER A 35 -2.81 -8.54 -10.01
N LEU A 36 -3.02 -7.72 -11.05
CA LEU A 36 -3.79 -8.08 -12.24
C LEU A 36 -3.08 -9.15 -13.07
N ASP A 37 -1.77 -9.02 -13.29
CA ASP A 37 -0.97 -10.02 -14.02
C ASP A 37 -1.03 -11.38 -13.32
N ILE A 38 -0.85 -11.41 -11.99
CA ILE A 38 -0.98 -12.63 -11.19
C ILE A 38 -2.39 -13.23 -11.36
N ARG A 39 -3.44 -12.39 -11.31
CA ARG A 39 -4.82 -12.85 -11.48
C ARG A 39 -5.05 -13.46 -12.87
N ALA A 40 -4.46 -12.91 -13.92
CA ALA A 40 -4.56 -13.44 -15.28
C ALA A 40 -3.87 -14.81 -15.43
N LEU A 41 -2.79 -15.06 -14.68
CA LEU A 41 -2.04 -16.33 -14.72
C LEU A 41 -2.66 -17.45 -13.87
N LYS A 42 -3.45 -17.11 -12.84
CA LYS A 42 -4.04 -18.08 -11.91
C LYS A 42 -4.86 -19.20 -12.58
N PRO A 43 -5.69 -18.96 -13.61
CA PRO A 43 -6.42 -20.02 -14.31
C PRO A 43 -5.49 -21.06 -14.94
N GLU A 44 -4.42 -20.62 -15.58
CA GLU A 44 -3.42 -21.50 -16.20
C GLU A 44 -2.66 -22.31 -15.14
N ALA A 45 -2.35 -21.67 -14.00
CA ALA A 45 -1.72 -22.31 -12.86
C ALA A 45 -2.67 -23.21 -12.03
N LYS A 46 -3.96 -23.31 -12.39
CA LYS A 46 -5.01 -24.02 -11.63
C LYS A 46 -5.10 -23.57 -10.17
N MET A 47 -4.83 -22.29 -9.91
CA MET A 47 -4.86 -21.70 -8.58
C MET A 47 -6.19 -20.98 -8.32
N GLY A 48 -6.64 -21.02 -7.06
CA GLY A 48 -7.81 -20.26 -6.62
C GLY A 48 -7.59 -18.75 -6.68
N LEU A 49 -8.67 -17.99 -6.89
CA LEU A 49 -8.63 -16.53 -6.87
C LEU A 49 -8.26 -15.98 -5.48
N PHE A 50 -8.62 -16.70 -4.42
CA PHE A 50 -8.32 -16.36 -3.03
C PHE A 50 -7.26 -17.30 -2.44
N ASP A 51 -6.26 -16.73 -1.77
CA ASP A 51 -5.16 -17.47 -1.13
C ASP A 51 -4.87 -16.86 0.26
N PRO A 52 -5.49 -17.38 1.33
CA PRO A 52 -5.29 -16.88 2.70
C PRO A 52 -3.84 -16.96 3.16
N LYS A 53 -3.12 -18.01 2.76
CA LYS A 53 -1.74 -18.22 3.16
C LYS A 53 -0.87 -17.10 2.58
N ARG A 54 -1.09 -16.74 1.31
CA ARG A 54 -0.37 -15.65 0.68
C ARG A 54 -0.64 -14.30 1.36
N GLU A 55 -1.85 -14.05 1.82
CA GLU A 55 -2.18 -12.81 2.55
C GLU A 55 -1.43 -12.72 3.88
N GLU A 56 -1.36 -13.82 4.65
CA GLU A 56 -0.60 -13.84 5.91
C GLU A 56 0.91 -13.66 5.69
N GLU A 57 1.47 -14.22 4.61
CA GLU A 57 2.86 -13.99 4.23
C GLU A 57 3.13 -12.53 3.90
N ILE A 58 2.19 -11.84 3.25
CA ILE A 58 2.30 -10.41 2.95
C ILE A 58 2.33 -9.62 4.25
N PHE A 59 1.40 -9.87 5.18
CA PHE A 59 1.38 -9.17 6.47
C PHE A 59 2.68 -9.39 7.25
N THR A 60 3.15 -10.64 7.33
CA THR A 60 4.41 -10.98 8.00
C THR A 60 5.59 -10.20 7.40
N LYS A 61 5.70 -10.16 6.07
CA LYS A 61 6.78 -9.43 5.37
C LYS A 61 6.70 -7.93 5.61
N VAL A 62 5.53 -7.34 5.50
CA VAL A 62 5.35 -5.89 5.70
C VAL A 62 5.73 -5.49 7.13
N CYS A 63 5.30 -6.26 8.13
CA CYS A 63 5.71 -6.02 9.52
C CYS A 63 7.23 -6.17 9.70
N SER A 64 7.88 -7.06 8.95
CA SER A 64 9.35 -7.21 9.00
C SER A 64 10.12 -6.04 8.38
N TYR A 65 9.47 -5.21 7.55
CA TYR A 65 10.06 -4.01 6.96
C TYR A 65 9.84 -2.76 7.82
N ASN A 66 9.13 -2.88 8.95
CA ASN A 66 8.77 -1.73 9.76
C ASN A 66 9.95 -1.23 10.60
N GLU A 67 10.45 -0.04 10.27
CA GLU A 67 11.51 0.65 11.03
C GLU A 67 10.98 1.88 11.79
N GLY A 68 9.66 2.04 11.90
CA GLY A 68 8.99 3.04 12.76
C GLY A 68 7.94 3.87 12.02
N PRO A 69 7.55 5.03 12.58
CA PRO A 69 7.00 5.19 13.92
C PRO A 69 5.64 4.47 14.10
N LEU A 70 5.14 3.79 13.07
CA LEU A 70 3.91 3.03 13.11
C LEU A 70 4.08 1.71 13.86
N TYR A 71 3.01 1.26 14.52
CA TYR A 71 2.96 -0.11 15.02
C TYR A 71 2.66 -1.09 13.88
N ASN A 72 3.05 -2.35 14.06
CA ASN A 72 2.80 -3.40 13.08
C ASN A 72 1.30 -3.57 12.79
N GLU A 73 0.46 -3.34 13.79
CA GLU A 73 -1.00 -3.34 13.67
C GLU A 73 -1.50 -2.29 12.67
N ASN A 74 -0.90 -1.09 12.66
CA ASN A 74 -1.25 -0.05 11.69
C ASN A 74 -0.88 -0.47 10.27
N LEU A 75 0.27 -1.10 10.08
CA LEU A 75 0.67 -1.63 8.77
C LEU A 75 -0.26 -2.74 8.29
N ARG A 76 -0.69 -3.64 9.20
CA ARG A 76 -1.67 -4.69 8.86
C ARG A 76 -3.02 -4.08 8.47
N GLU A 77 -3.47 -3.03 9.14
CA GLU A 77 -4.69 -2.31 8.79
C GLU A 77 -4.61 -1.70 7.38
N ILE A 78 -3.54 -0.95 7.10
CA ILE A 78 -3.29 -0.35 5.79
C ILE A 78 -3.23 -1.43 4.70
N TYR A 79 -2.47 -2.51 4.92
CA TYR A 79 -2.34 -3.58 3.93
C TYR A 79 -3.62 -4.39 3.75
N THR A 80 -4.47 -4.49 4.76
CA THR A 80 -5.80 -5.10 4.62
C THR A 80 -6.66 -4.30 3.64
N ALA A 81 -6.66 -2.97 3.77
CA ALA A 81 -7.38 -2.09 2.84
C ALA A 81 -6.80 -2.18 1.42
N ILE A 82 -5.47 -2.14 1.28
CA ILE A 82 -4.79 -2.30 -0.02
C ILE A 82 -5.17 -3.64 -0.66
N LEU A 83 -5.06 -4.75 0.06
CA LEU A 83 -5.38 -6.09 -0.46
C LEU A 83 -6.86 -6.21 -0.85
N LYS A 84 -7.76 -5.63 -0.07
CA LYS A 84 -9.18 -5.57 -0.41
C LYS A 84 -9.39 -4.87 -1.74
N VAL A 85 -8.87 -3.65 -1.90
CA VAL A 85 -9.00 -2.88 -3.14
C VAL A 85 -8.42 -3.65 -4.33
N MET A 86 -7.23 -4.26 -4.21
CA MET A 86 -6.62 -4.99 -5.34
C MET A 86 -7.43 -6.18 -5.84
N LYS A 87 -8.27 -6.80 -4.99
CA LYS A 87 -9.18 -7.88 -5.40
C LYS A 87 -10.38 -7.34 -6.20
N GLU A 88 -10.76 -6.09 -5.94
CA GLU A 88 -11.91 -5.40 -6.54
C GLU A 88 -11.52 -4.63 -7.80
N VAL A 89 -10.23 -4.34 -8.02
CA VAL A 89 -9.74 -3.67 -9.24
C VAL A 89 -10.21 -4.44 -10.48
N PRO A 90 -10.90 -3.78 -11.42
CA PRO A 90 -11.34 -4.41 -12.65
C PRO A 90 -10.13 -4.74 -13.53
N ASN A 91 -10.25 -5.78 -14.35
CA ASN A 91 -9.29 -6.00 -15.42
C ASN A 91 -9.32 -4.77 -16.33
N ARG A 92 -8.14 -4.27 -16.73
CA ARG A 92 -8.07 -3.24 -17.77
C ARG A 92 -8.38 -3.91 -19.10
N ASP A 93 -9.33 -3.34 -19.85
CA ASP A 93 -9.60 -3.71 -21.25
C ASP A 93 -8.38 -3.41 -22.14
#